data_AF-A0A1F4PB28-F1
#
_entry.id   AF-A0A1F4PB28-F1
#
_cell.length_a   1.000
_cell.length_b   1.000
_cell.length_c   1.000
_cell.angle_alpha   90.00
_cell.angle_beta   90.00
_cell.angle_gamma   90.00
#
_symmetry.space_group_name_H-M   'P 1'
#
loop_
_entity.id
_entity.type
_entity.pdbx_description
1 polymer ?
#
loop_
_entity_poly.entity_id
_entity_poly.type
_entity_poly.pdbx_seq_one_letter_code
_entity_poly.pdbx_strand_id
1 'polypeptide(L)'
;MKKLNVTIKLEMSVPDDWELVETSEGGHVLKLPNGQFLDLAVEPLFASDPEATWASTEDDDVLNDLLDMVESEEVAYEFVTH
;
A
#
# COMPACT_ATOMS: atom_id res chain seq x y z
N MET A 1 14.72 -13.07 -16.29
CA MET A 1 13.49 -13.12 -15.47
C MET A 1 12.31 -12.69 -16.31
N LYS A 2 11.08 -13.10 -15.97
CA LYS A 2 9.85 -12.57 -16.61
C LYS A 2 9.45 -11.27 -15.91
N LYS A 3 8.79 -10.36 -16.62
CA LYS A 3 8.20 -9.16 -16.03
C LYS A 3 6.73 -9.42 -15.69
N LEU A 4 6.32 -9.01 -14.49
CA LEU A 4 4.93 -9.02 -14.02
C LEU A 4 4.54 -7.57 -13.78
N ASN A 5 3.42 -7.13 -14.35
CA ASN A 5 2.81 -5.84 -14.03
C ASN A 5 1.59 -6.09 -13.17
N VAL A 6 1.51 -5.43 -12.03
CA VAL A 6 0.36 -5.47 -11.12
C VAL A 6 -0.17 -4.04 -11.00
N THR A 7 -1.48 -3.86 -11.10
CA THR A 7 -2.13 -2.56 -10.90
C THR A 7 -3.20 -2.73 -9.84
N ILE A 8 -3.10 -1.93 -8.77
CA ILE A 8 -4.09 -1.87 -7.70
C ILE A 8 -4.68 -0.46 -7.74
N LYS A 9 -6.00 -0.35 -7.97
CA LYS A 9 -6.73 0.91 -7.92
C LYS A 9 -7.79 0.82 -6.83
N LEU A 10 -7.73 1.75 -5.89
CA LEU A 10 -8.62 1.83 -4.74
C LEU A 10 -9.46 3.11 -4.86
N GLU A 11 -10.76 2.97 -4.69
CA GLU A 11 -11.68 4.09 -4.45
C GLU A 11 -12.34 3.83 -3.10
N MET A 12 -12.14 4.74 -2.15
CA MET A 12 -12.53 4.54 -0.76
C MET A 12 -13.44 5.66 -0.29
N SER A 13 -14.48 5.30 0.47
CA SER A 13 -15.20 6.27 1.29
C SER A 13 -14.42 6.45 2.60
N VAL A 14 -13.79 7.61 2.76
CA VAL A 14 -12.96 7.94 3.94
C VAL A 14 -13.56 9.14 4.69
N PRO A 15 -13.24 9.34 5.98
CA PRO A 15 -13.66 10.51 6.75
C PRO A 15 -13.18 11.84 6.16
N ASP A 16 -13.99 12.89 6.31
CA ASP A 16 -13.71 14.24 5.79
C ASP A 16 -12.51 14.94 6.47
N ASP A 17 -12.12 14.47 7.66
CA ASP A 17 -11.07 15.07 8.48
C ASP A 17 -9.68 14.48 8.23
N TRP A 18 -9.54 13.65 7.19
CA TRP A 18 -8.25 13.17 6.71
C TRP A 18 -7.61 14.22 5.80
N GLU A 19 -6.31 14.44 5.99
CA GLU A 19 -5.54 15.43 5.21
C GLU A 19 -4.44 14.73 4.42
N LEU A 20 -4.20 15.17 3.18
CA LEU A 20 -3.04 14.74 2.42
C LEU A 20 -1.82 15.57 2.81
N VAL A 21 -0.70 14.92 3.14
CA VAL A 21 0.54 15.57 3.52
C VAL A 21 1.70 15.05 2.67
N GLU A 22 2.47 15.98 2.11
CA GLU A 22 3.70 15.66 1.38
C GLU A 22 4.85 15.41 2.37
N THR A 23 5.60 14.33 2.13
CA THR A 23 6.80 13.97 2.88
C THR A 23 8.01 14.73 2.32
N SER A 24 9.08 14.85 3.10
CA SER A 24 10.33 15.47 2.62
C SER A 24 11.00 14.72 1.46
N GLU A 25 10.58 13.48 1.20
CA GLU A 25 11.07 12.62 0.13
C GLU A 25 10.20 12.70 -1.14
N GLY A 26 9.14 13.52 -1.13
CA GLY A 26 8.28 13.78 -2.29
C GLY A 26 7.09 12.82 -2.47
N GLY A 27 6.92 11.86 -1.57
CA GLY A 27 5.72 11.01 -1.48
C GLY A 27 4.60 11.67 -0.67
N HIS A 28 3.38 11.13 -0.74
CA HIS A 28 2.25 11.59 0.06
C HIS A 28 1.81 10.53 1.07
N VAL A 29 1.36 10.98 2.24
CA VAL A 29 0.71 10.16 3.27
C VAL A 29 -0.59 10.82 3.73
N LEU A 30 -1.46 10.04 4.35
CA LEU A 30 -2.70 10.53 4.96
C LEU A 30 -2.45 10.88 6.42
N LYS A 31 -2.67 12.13 6.81
CA LYS A 31 -2.67 12.56 8.21
C LYS A 31 -4.07 12.35 8.80
N LEU A 32 -4.11 11.58 9.89
CA LEU A 32 -5.32 11.25 10.62
C LEU A 32 -5.58 12.26 11.76
N PRO A 33 -6.84 12.38 12.25
CA PRO A 33 -7.22 13.37 13.28
C PRO A 33 -6.48 13.22 14.61
N ASN A 34 -6.01 12.01 14.92
CA ASN A 34 -5.26 11.71 16.14
C ASN A 34 -3.75 12.04 16.03
N GLY A 35 -3.31 12.65 14.91
CA GLY A 35 -1.92 13.02 14.65
C GLY A 35 -1.05 11.87 14.14
N GLN A 36 -1.63 10.70 13.85
CA GLN A 36 -0.94 9.62 13.15
C GLN A 36 -0.90 9.87 11.64
N PHE A 37 0.04 9.23 10.97
CA PHE A 37 0.15 9.22 9.53
C PHE A 37 -0.06 7.79 9.03
N LEU A 38 -0.86 7.64 7.98
CA LEU A 38 -1.14 6.38 7.31
C LEU A 38 -0.53 6.44 5.92
N ASP A 39 0.27 5.42 5.62
CA ASP A 39 0.75 5.11 4.28
C ASP A 39 0.03 3.85 3.78
N LEU A 40 -0.51 3.91 2.57
CA LEU A 40 -1.15 2.79 1.89
C LEU A 40 -0.14 2.19 0.90
N ALA A 41 0.48 1.10 1.33
CA ALA A 41 1.42 0.33 0.53
C ALA A 41 0.84 -1.05 0.16
N VAL A 42 1.46 -1.73 -0.79
CA VAL A 42 1.14 -3.12 -1.12
C VAL A 42 1.72 -4.06 -0.07
N GLU A 43 0.89 -4.92 0.52
CA GLU A 43 1.33 -6.00 1.40
C GLU A 43 1.00 -7.37 0.75
N PRO A 44 2.00 -8.24 0.51
CA PRO A 44 1.76 -9.56 -0.05
C PRO A 44 1.10 -10.49 0.97
N LEU A 45 0.10 -11.24 0.52
CA LEU A 45 -0.56 -12.27 1.32
C LEU A 45 -0.23 -13.66 0.76
N PHE A 46 -0.13 -14.63 1.66
CA PHE A 46 0.30 -15.99 1.36
C PHE A 46 -0.74 -17.00 1.84
N ALA A 47 -0.84 -18.10 1.11
CA ALA A 47 -1.60 -19.28 1.47
C ALA A 47 -0.96 -20.52 0.84
N SER A 48 -1.06 -21.67 1.49
CA SER A 48 -0.60 -22.96 0.96
C SER A 48 -1.61 -23.63 0.02
N ASP A 49 -2.85 -23.15 0.02
CA ASP A 49 -3.96 -23.59 -0.82
C ASP A 49 -4.69 -22.34 -1.34
N PRO A 50 -5.00 -22.24 -2.65
CA PRO A 50 -5.75 -21.11 -3.21
C PRO A 50 -7.09 -20.82 -2.51
N GLU A 51 -7.72 -21.84 -1.92
CA GLU A 51 -9.01 -21.74 -1.23
C GLU A 51 -8.86 -21.52 0.30
N ALA A 52 -7.63 -21.49 0.81
CA ALA A 52 -7.38 -21.24 2.23
C ALA A 52 -7.57 -19.75 2.59
N THR A 53 -7.51 -19.48 3.89
CA THR A 53 -7.38 -18.10 4.38
C THR A 53 -5.98 -17.57 4.06
N TRP A 54 -5.94 -16.39 3.47
CA TRP A 54 -4.71 -15.69 3.12
C TRP A 54 -4.30 -14.79 4.29
N ALA A 55 -3.00 -14.77 4.60
CA ALA A 55 -2.46 -13.97 5.69
C ALA A 55 -1.12 -13.34 5.28
N SER A 56 -0.73 -12.28 5.97
CA SER A 56 0.62 -11.75 5.85
C SER A 56 1.65 -12.76 6.37
N THR A 57 2.90 -12.56 5.99
CA THR A 57 4.03 -13.32 6.54
C THR A 57 4.52 -12.66 7.83
N GLU A 58 4.83 -13.47 8.85
CA GLU A 58 5.57 -13.00 10.04
C GLU A 58 7.10 -13.07 9.82
N ASP A 59 7.53 -13.57 8.65
CA ASP A 59 8.93 -13.68 8.25
C ASP A 59 9.32 -12.45 7.41
N ASP A 60 10.07 -11.54 8.03
CA ASP A 60 10.57 -10.31 7.41
C ASP A 60 11.49 -10.59 6.22
N ASP A 61 12.25 -11.69 6.20
CA ASP A 61 13.16 -12.00 5.10
C ASP A 61 12.36 -12.33 3.84
N VAL A 62 11.28 -13.09 3.96
CA VAL A 62 10.37 -13.41 2.85
C VAL A 62 9.67 -12.15 2.32
N LEU A 63 9.26 -11.26 3.22
CA LEU A 63 8.66 -9.98 2.83
C LEU A 63 9.67 -9.11 2.07
N ASN A 64 10.88 -8.95 2.61
CA ASN A 64 11.93 -8.15 2.00
C ASN A 64 12.34 -8.70 0.63
N ASP A 65 12.47 -10.02 0.48
CA ASP A 65 12.77 -10.66 -0.82
C ASP A 65 11.72 -10.31 -1.89
N LEU A 66 10.45 -10.14 -1.51
CA LEU A 66 9.39 -9.71 -2.42
C LEU A 66 9.45 -8.22 -2.74
N LEU A 67 9.69 -7.38 -1.73
CA LEU A 67 9.84 -5.95 -1.91
C LEU A 67 11.07 -5.63 -2.79
N ASP A 68 12.14 -6.39 -2.68
CA ASP A 68 13.33 -6.29 -3.53
C ASP A 68 13.06 -6.59 -5.02
N MET A 69 11.97 -7.30 -5.34
CA MET A 69 11.56 -7.54 -6.73
C MET A 69 10.82 -6.36 -7.36
N VAL A 70 10.45 -5.34 -6.58
CA VAL A 70 9.74 -4.15 -7.06
C VAL A 70 10.73 -3.20 -7.72
N GLU A 71 10.78 -3.22 -9.06
CA GLU A 71 11.63 -2.30 -9.83
C GLU A 71 11.16 -0.83 -9.76
N SER A 72 9.85 -0.60 -9.54
CA SER A 72 9.23 0.72 -9.43
C SER A 72 7.82 0.59 -8.84
N GLU A 73 7.41 1.56 -8.03
CA GLU A 73 6.05 1.70 -7.51
C GLU A 73 5.55 3.12 -7.76
N GLU A 74 4.27 3.25 -8.10
CA GLU A 74 3.58 4.54 -8.22
C GLU A 74 2.33 4.50 -7.33
N VAL A 75 2.32 5.32 -6.29
CA VAL A 75 1.16 5.51 -5.40
C VAL A 75 0.66 6.93 -5.56
N ALA A 76 -0.61 7.08 -5.93
CA ALA A 76 -1.25 8.37 -6.12
C ALA A 76 -2.49 8.49 -5.23
N TYR A 77 -2.54 9.56 -4.45
CA TYR A 77 -3.68 9.92 -3.61
C TYR A 77 -4.44 11.07 -4.24
N GLU A 78 -5.77 10.93 -4.35
CA GLU A 78 -6.65 11.97 -4.86
C GLU A 78 -7.97 11.93 -4.09
N PHE A 79 -8.41 13.08 -3.56
CA PHE A 79 -9.77 13.25 -3.06
C PHE A 79 -10.70 13.64 -4.22
N VAL A 80 -11.72 12.83 -4.47
CA VAL A 80 -12.74 13.14 -5.48
C VAL A 80 -13.74 14.16 -4.91
N THR A 81 -13.75 15.37 -5.47
CA THR A 81 -14.75 16.40 -5.15
C THR A 81 -15.82 16.42 -6.23
N HIS A 82 -17.10 16.42 -5.82
CA HIS A 82 -18.27 16.45 -6.72
C HIS A 82 -18.88 17.85 -6.80
#